data_AF-A0A2P2PIJ3-F1
#
_entry.id   AF-A0A2P2PIJ3-F1
#
_cell.length_a   1.000
_cell.length_b   1.000
_cell.length_c   1.000
_cell.angle_alpha   90.00
_cell.angle_beta   90.00
_cell.angle_gamma   90.00
#
_symmetry.space_group_name_H-M   'P 1'
#
loop_
_entity.id
_entity.type
_entity.pdbx_description
1 polymer ?
#
loop_
_entity_poly.entity_id
_entity_poly.type
_entity_poly.pdbx_seq_one_letter_code
_entity_poly.pdbx_strand_id
1 'polypeptide(L)' 'MNPFITCTFKILDRLPESLTCGGRGKTKFDVANHVQAQIGKALEFECTSLTRKDKYMLLAGNEGTV' A
#
# COMPACT_ATOMS: atom_id res chain seq x y z
N MET A 1 -36.42 3.50 0.87
CA MET A 1 -35.51 2.96 -0.18
C MET A 1 -34.40 2.24 0.57
N ASN A 2 -34.30 0.91 0.48
CA ASN A 2 -33.32 0.12 1.24
C ASN A 2 -32.06 -0.07 0.37
N PRO A 3 -30.91 0.52 0.71
CA PRO A 3 -29.71 0.38 -0.12
C PRO A 3 -29.16 -1.04 0.00
N PHE A 4 -28.89 -1.67 -1.15
CA PHE A 4 -28.14 -2.92 -1.20
C PHE A 4 -26.65 -2.61 -1.13
N ILE A 5 -25.94 -3.21 -0.17
CA ILE A 5 -24.49 -3.10 -0.08
C ILE A 5 -23.87 -3.95 -1.20
N THR A 6 -23.23 -3.29 -2.16
CA THR A 6 -22.44 -3.95 -3.21
C THR A 6 -20.98 -3.68 -2.94
N CYS A 7 -20.18 -4.73 -2.79
CA CYS A 7 -18.74 -4.65 -2.62
C CYS A 7 -18.06 -5.36 -3.79
N THR A 8 -17.15 -4.67 -4.46
CA THR A 8 -16.35 -5.25 -5.55
C THR A 8 -14.93 -5.40 -5.07
N PHE A 9 -14.35 -6.59 -5.23
CA PHE A 9 -12.95 -6.84 -4.94
C PHE A 9 -12.23 -7.32 -6.19
N LYS A 10 -10.97 -6.95 -6.31
CA LYS A 10 -10.06 -7.42 -7.35
C LYS A 10 -8.86 -8.08 -6.69
N ILE A 11 -8.59 -9.32 -7.06
CA ILE A 11 -7.40 -10.03 -6.61
C ILE A 11 -6.27 -9.72 -7.60
N LEU A 12 -5.12 -9.31 -7.07
CA LEU A 12 -3.91 -9.07 -7.85
C LEU A 12 -3.03 -10.33 -7.87
N ASP A 13 -2.17 -10.43 -8.87
CA ASP A 13 -1.24 -11.54 -9.01
C ASP A 13 -0.29 -11.65 -7.82
N ARG A 14 0.14 -12.88 -7.52
CA ARG A 14 1.16 -13.11 -6.51
C ARG A 14 2.49 -12.49 -6.94
N LEU A 15 3.23 -11.95 -5.96
CA LEU A 15 4.55 -11.41 -6.25
C LEU A 15 5.53 -12.55 -6.60
N PRO A 16 6.37 -12.37 -7.62
CA PRO A 16 7.47 -13.28 -7.89
C PRO A 16 8.48 -13.23 -6.74
N GLU A 17 9.20 -14.33 -6.51
CA GLU A 17 10.13 -14.47 -5.37
C GLU A 17 11.18 -13.34 -5.31
N SER A 18 11.64 -12.87 -6.48
CA SER A 18 12.58 -11.75 -6.62
C SER A 18 12.06 -10.40 -6.12
N LEU A 19 10.74 -10.26 -5.96
CA LEU A 19 10.07 -9.07 -5.41
C LEU A 19 9.50 -9.33 -4.01
N THR A 20 9.96 -10.39 -3.33
CA THR A 20 9.65 -10.67 -1.93
C THR A 20 10.84 -10.36 -1.03
N CYS A 21 10.65 -10.45 0.29
CA CYS A 21 11.72 -10.31 1.27
C CYS A 21 12.54 -11.59 1.48
N GLY A 22 12.19 -12.72 0.84
CA GLY A 22 12.84 -14.02 1.04
C GLY A 22 14.08 -14.21 0.16
N GLY A 23 14.99 -15.11 0.56
CA GLY A 23 15.96 -15.75 -0.34
C GLY A 23 16.89 -14.83 -1.17
N ARG A 24 17.43 -13.74 -0.60
CA ARG A 24 18.16 -12.65 -1.31
C ARG A 24 17.27 -11.70 -2.13
N GLY A 25 15.99 -11.64 -1.80
CA GLY A 25 15.03 -10.70 -2.37
C GLY A 25 15.22 -9.25 -1.93
N LYS A 26 14.20 -8.43 -2.18
CA LYS A 26 14.20 -6.98 -1.96
C LYS A 26 14.09 -6.63 -0.47
N THR A 27 14.43 -5.39 -0.11
CA THR A 27 14.22 -4.92 1.26
C THR A 27 12.72 -4.83 1.57
N LYS A 28 12.33 -4.94 2.84
CA LYS A 28 10.92 -4.76 3.25
C LYS A 28 10.31 -3.44 2.78
N PHE A 29 11.12 -2.39 2.65
CA PHE A 29 10.69 -1.08 2.18
C PHE A 29 10.42 -1.10 0.67
N ASP A 30 11.32 -1.69 -0.12
CA ASP A 30 11.15 -1.84 -1.57
C ASP A 30 9.92 -2.69 -1.90
N VAL A 31 9.72 -3.79 -1.18
CA VAL A 31 8.55 -4.67 -1.35
C VAL A 31 7.27 -3.90 -1.01
N ALA A 32 7.24 -3.17 0.11
CA ALA A 32 6.09 -2.36 0.50
C ALA A 32 5.75 -1.31 -0.57
N ASN A 33 6.76 -0.56 -1.04
CA ASN A 33 6.57 0.46 -2.08
C ASN A 33 6.04 -0.17 -3.38
N HIS A 34 6.56 -1.32 -3.79
CA HIS A 34 6.09 -2.03 -4.98
C HIS A 34 4.62 -2.48 -4.84
N VAL A 35 4.26 -3.10 -3.71
CA VAL A 35 2.89 -3.55 -3.43
C VAL A 35 1.92 -2.37 -3.39
N GLN A 36 2.31 -1.27 -2.73
CA GLN A 36 1.48 -0.07 -2.67
C GLN A 36 1.24 0.53 -4.06
N ALA A 37 2.26 0.55 -4.94
CA ALA A 37 2.11 1.03 -6.31
C ALA A 37 1.17 0.14 -7.14
N GLN A 38 1.25 -1.19 -6.99
CA GLN A 38 0.33 -2.14 -7.65
C GLN A 38 -1.11 -1.92 -7.20
N ILE A 39 -1.34 -1.76 -5.89
CA ILE A 39 -2.67 -1.47 -5.32
C ILE A 39 -3.19 -0.12 -5.81
N GLY A 40 -2.35 0.92 -5.77
CA GLY A 40 -2.69 2.26 -6.25
C GLY A 40 -3.13 2.21 -7.71
N LYS A 41 -2.32 1.59 -8.59
CA LYS A 41 -2.66 1.43 -10.00
C LYS A 41 -3.97 0.66 -10.22
N ALA A 42 -4.23 -0.39 -9.43
CA ALA A 42 -5.45 -1.19 -9.56
C ALA A 42 -6.72 -0.44 -9.14
N LEU A 43 -6.58 0.56 -8.27
CA LEU A 43 -7.65 1.40 -7.75
C LEU A 43 -7.65 2.82 -8.36
N GLU A 44 -6.82 3.08 -9.36
CA GLU A 44 -6.65 4.40 -10.01
C GLU A 44 -6.20 5.52 -9.05
N PHE A 45 -5.40 5.17 -8.04
CA PHE A 45 -4.74 6.11 -7.14
C PHE A 45 -3.24 6.22 -7.41
N GLU A 46 -2.69 7.38 -7.08
CA GLU A 46 -1.25 7.63 -7.07
C GLU A 46 -0.68 7.53 -5.65
N CYS A 47 0.48 6.89 -5.51
CA CYS A 47 1.18 6.87 -4.23
C CYS A 47 1.69 8.26 -3.87
N THR A 48 1.45 8.70 -2.65
CA THR A 48 2.00 9.97 -2.17
C THR A 48 3.51 9.87 -1.96
N SER A 49 4.21 10.98 -2.15
CA SER A 49 5.63 11.12 -1.78
C SER A 49 5.85 11.42 -0.30
N LEU A 50 4.79 11.33 0.51
CA LEU A 50 4.81 11.68 1.93
C LEU A 50 5.55 10.61 2.72
N THR A 51 6.50 11.05 3.54
CA THR A 51 7.19 10.17 4.47
C THR A 51 6.22 9.66 5.55
N ARG A 52 6.68 8.69 6.35
CA ARG A 52 5.93 8.27 7.53
C ARG A 52 5.60 9.46 8.43
N LYS A 53 6.58 10.32 8.72
CA LYS A 53 6.40 11.50 9.56
C LYS A 53 5.32 12.42 8.99
N ASP A 54 5.40 12.71 7.70
CA ASP A 54 4.43 13.62 7.04
C ASP A 54 2.99 13.07 7.13
N LYS A 55 2.83 11.77 6.87
CA LYS A 55 1.51 11.11 6.93
C LYS A 55 0.92 11.15 8.34
N TYR A 56 1.70 10.84 9.37
CA TYR A 56 1.20 10.84 10.74
C TYR A 56 0.96 12.25 11.27
N MET A 57 1.76 13.23 10.84
CA MET A 57 1.50 14.63 11.19
C MET A 57 0.18 15.10 10.58
N LEU A 58 -0.06 14.78 9.30
CA LEU A 58 -1.29 15.17 8.61
C LEU A 58 -2.54 14.48 9.17
N LEU A 59 -2.46 13.18 9.45
CA LEU A 59 -3.64 12.37 9.79
C LEU A 59 -3.91 12.28 11.30
N ALA A 60 -2.86 12.30 12.12
CA ALA A 60 -2.94 12.00 13.54
C ALA A 60 -2.30 13.07 14.44
N GLY A 61 -1.68 14.11 13.86
CA GLY A 61 -1.04 15.19 14.61
C GLY A 61 0.19 14.75 15.42
N ASN A 62 0.86 13.65 15.05
CA ASN A 62 2.07 13.17 15.72
C ASN A 62 3.14 12.74 14.70
N GLU A 63 4.39 12.58 15.14
CA GLU A 63 5.52 12.27 14.25
C GLU A 63 5.60 10.79 13.81
N GLY A 64 4.51 10.03 13.96
CA GLY A 64 4.51 8.59 13.77
C GLY A 64 5.10 7.84 14.96
N THR A 65 5.02 8.41 16.15
CA THR A 65 5.30 7.69 17.39
C THR A 65 4.04 6.88 17.73
N VAL A 66 4.18 5.56 17.78
CA VAL A 66 3.12 4.61 18.17
C VAL A 66 3.53 4.02 19.51
#